data_AF-A0A7C4UAI6-F1
#
_entry.id   AF-A0A7C4UAI6-F1
#
_cell.length_a   1.000
_cell.length_b   1.000
_cell.length_c   1.000
_cell.angle_alpha   90.00
_cell.angle_beta   90.00
_cell.angle_gamma   90.00
#
_symmetry.space_group_name_H-M   'P 1'
#
loop_
_entity.id
_entity.type
_entity.pdbx_description
1 polymer ?
#
loop_
_entity_poly.entity_id
_entity_poly.type
_entity_poly.pdbx_seq_one_letter_code
_entity_poly.pdbx_strand_id
1 'polypeptide(L)'
;MKKFIIILIVVIIVSAISYFIFIKNNSQISNTQVQNNLLPAVSTGTNNETTTNTVSSSENGMENLSNPTSSLNNSPRASDVFSNTPSGQTFQIQTPKGIVQVNNFYLSNPIVDEGGTLLIEQSENYTITYDPTTGAFWIIINGIPFDSFRNIAEQDFLKLLNISKGDACKLIVSISAPYDPYNPSSFKEFPLSFCSGSVQLK
;
A
#
# COMPACT_ATOMS: atom_id res chain seq x y z
N MET A 1 53.74 7.34 6.23
CA MET A 1 53.00 6.69 5.11
C MET A 1 52.72 5.21 5.35
N LYS A 2 53.70 4.35 5.64
CA LYS A 2 53.46 2.89 5.84
C LYS A 2 52.41 2.51 6.90
N LYS A 3 52.31 3.28 8.00
CA LYS A 3 51.31 3.02 9.08
C LYS A 3 49.85 3.28 8.65
N PHE A 4 49.61 4.23 7.75
CA PHE A 4 48.26 4.54 7.25
C PHE A 4 47.72 3.45 6.32
N ILE A 5 48.60 2.84 5.51
CA ILE A 5 48.22 1.75 4.60
C ILE A 5 47.76 0.52 5.40
N ILE A 6 48.44 0.22 6.52
CA ILE A 6 48.07 -0.92 7.38
C ILE A 6 46.68 -0.72 8.00
N ILE A 7 46.37 0.49 8.48
CA ILE A 7 45.06 0.78 9.09
C ILE A 7 43.94 0.64 8.05
N LEU A 8 44.13 1.15 6.83
CA LEU A 8 43.13 1.08 5.76
C LEU A 8 42.80 -0.38 5.38
N ILE A 9 43.82 -1.24 5.30
CA ILE A 9 43.63 -2.67 4.98
C ILE A 9 42.83 -3.38 6.08
N VAL A 10 43.11 -3.09 7.36
CA VAL A 10 42.38 -3.70 8.48
C VAL A 10 40.90 -3.30 8.45
N VAL A 11 40.59 -2.03 8.16
CA VAL A 11 39.20 -1.55 8.08
C VAL A 11 38.43 -2.25 6.94
N ILE A 12 39.06 -2.42 5.77
CA ILE A 12 38.43 -3.11 4.64
C ILE A 12 38.14 -4.58 4.97
N ILE A 13 39.08 -5.27 5.63
CA ILE A 13 38.91 -6.68 6.01
C ILE A 13 37.78 -6.84 7.03
N VAL A 14 37.73 -5.99 8.06
CA VAL A 14 36.67 -6.05 9.09
C VAL A 14 35.28 -5.76 8.49
N SER A 15 35.20 -4.80 7.57
CA SER A 15 33.96 -4.51 6.84
C SER A 15 33.50 -5.70 5.97
N ALA A 16 34.42 -6.32 5.23
CA ALA A 16 34.11 -7.47 4.38
C ALA A 16 33.66 -8.70 5.19
N ILE A 17 34.29 -8.97 6.34
CA ILE A 17 33.89 -10.07 7.24
C ILE A 17 32.48 -9.82 7.80
N SER A 18 32.19 -8.60 8.23
CA SER A 18 30.87 -8.23 8.77
C SER A 18 29.77 -8.40 7.70
N TYR A 19 30.06 -7.97 6.47
CA TYR A 19 29.14 -8.14 5.33
C TYR A 19 28.88 -9.62 5.00
N PHE A 20 29.92 -10.46 5.04
CA PHE A 20 29.78 -11.89 4.74
C PHE A 20 28.94 -12.64 5.79
N ILE A 21 29.09 -12.30 7.08
CA ILE A 21 28.27 -12.87 8.16
C ILE A 21 26.79 -12.49 7.98
N PHE A 22 26.51 -11.25 7.59
CA PHE A 22 25.15 -10.78 7.35
C PHE A 22 24.44 -11.55 6.22
N ILE A 23 25.13 -11.84 5.10
CA ILE A 23 24.54 -12.59 3.98
C ILE A 23 24.21 -14.04 4.38
N LYS A 24 25.08 -14.70 5.16
CA LYS A 24 24.87 -16.11 5.54
C LYS A 24 23.63 -16.35 6.41
N ASN A 25 23.27 -15.38 7.24
CA ASN A 25 22.11 -15.52 8.13
C ASN A 25 20.75 -15.37 7.42
N ASN A 26 20.72 -14.94 6.16
CA ASN A 26 19.46 -14.66 5.45
C ASN A 26 18.94 -15.82 4.57
N SER A 27 19.52 -17.03 4.67
CA SER A 27 19.24 -18.13 3.72
C SER A 27 18.46 -19.33 4.29
N GLN A 28 17.89 -19.23 5.50
CA GLN A 28 17.18 -20.36 6.12
C GLN A 28 15.83 -19.94 6.72
N ILE A 29 14.82 -19.70 5.87
CA ILE A 29 13.41 -19.78 6.29
C ILE A 29 12.60 -20.55 5.23
N SER A 30 12.68 -21.86 5.36
CA SER A 30 11.61 -22.87 5.40
C SER A 30 10.45 -22.84 4.40
N ASN A 31 10.47 -23.85 3.52
CA ASN A 31 9.27 -24.48 2.95
C ASN A 31 8.39 -25.04 4.08
N THR A 32 7.14 -24.58 4.16
CA THR A 32 6.06 -25.32 4.83
C THR A 32 4.97 -25.59 3.81
N GLN A 33 4.79 -26.86 3.46
CA GLN A 33 3.66 -27.31 2.66
C GLN A 33 2.42 -27.37 3.56
N VAL A 34 1.36 -26.66 3.15
CA VAL A 34 0.02 -26.83 3.70
C VAL A 34 -0.79 -27.63 2.71
N GLN A 35 -0.99 -28.92 3.02
CA GLN A 35 -2.15 -29.68 2.56
C GLN A 35 -3.39 -29.02 3.18
N ASN A 36 -4.40 -28.69 2.38
CA ASN A 36 -5.78 -28.59 2.86
C ASN A 36 -6.77 -29.13 1.83
N ASN A 37 -7.28 -30.29 2.22
CA ASN A 37 -8.53 -30.97 1.94
C ASN A 37 -9.69 -30.19 1.28
N LEU A 38 -10.39 -30.97 0.46
CA LEU A 38 -11.68 -30.78 -0.19
C LEU A 38 -12.77 -30.14 0.69
N LEU A 39 -13.61 -29.31 0.07
CA LEU A 39 -15.03 -29.16 0.41
C LEU A 39 -15.91 -29.29 -0.86
N PRO A 40 -17.18 -29.72 -0.71
CA PRO A 40 -18.03 -30.16 -1.81
C PRO A 40 -18.83 -29.03 -2.48
N ALA A 41 -19.32 -29.38 -3.66
CA ALA A 41 -20.15 -28.60 -4.58
C ALA A 41 -21.39 -27.96 -3.93
N VAL A 42 -21.68 -26.72 -4.32
CA VAL A 42 -22.95 -26.03 -4.09
C VAL A 42 -23.58 -25.67 -5.43
N SER A 43 -24.90 -25.87 -5.44
CA SER A 43 -25.85 -25.96 -6.55
C SER A 43 -25.94 -24.71 -7.43
N THR A 44 -26.05 -24.99 -8.73
CA THR A 44 -26.55 -24.13 -9.79
C THR A 44 -27.94 -23.58 -9.49
N GLY A 45 -28.10 -22.26 -9.63
CA GLY A 45 -29.38 -21.56 -9.67
C GLY A 45 -29.43 -20.71 -10.95
N THR A 46 -30.07 -21.25 -11.97
CA THR A 46 -30.40 -20.62 -13.25
C THR A 46 -31.58 -19.69 -13.05
N ASN A 47 -31.50 -18.42 -13.46
CA ASN A 47 -32.66 -17.61 -13.82
C ASN A 47 -32.28 -16.68 -14.97
N ASN A 48 -32.88 -16.96 -16.13
CA ASN A 48 -32.86 -16.16 -17.34
C ASN A 48 -33.73 -14.92 -17.14
N GLU A 49 -33.24 -13.73 -17.51
CA GLU A 49 -34.13 -12.66 -17.94
C GLU A 49 -33.47 -11.86 -19.08
N THR A 50 -33.92 -12.20 -20.29
CA THR A 50 -33.66 -11.49 -21.54
C THR A 50 -34.55 -10.26 -21.58
N THR A 51 -33.96 -9.06 -21.53
CA THR A 51 -34.66 -7.84 -21.93
C THR A 51 -33.87 -7.16 -23.04
N THR A 52 -34.36 -7.36 -24.26
CA THR A 52 -33.94 -6.70 -25.50
C THR A 52 -34.53 -5.29 -25.51
N ASN A 53 -33.70 -4.25 -25.57
CA ASN A 53 -34.16 -2.91 -25.94
C ASN A 53 -33.14 -2.22 -26.86
N THR A 54 -33.45 -2.34 -28.15
CA THR A 54 -33.51 -1.33 -29.20
C THR A 54 -32.49 -0.18 -29.17
N VAL A 55 -31.60 -0.28 -30.15
CA VAL A 55 -30.71 0.72 -30.74
C VAL A 55 -31.46 2.01 -31.11
N SER A 56 -30.92 3.16 -30.70
CA SER A 56 -31.10 4.41 -31.45
C SER A 56 -29.80 5.22 -31.38
N SER A 57 -29.07 5.15 -32.50
CA SER A 57 -27.90 5.94 -32.84
C SER A 57 -28.28 7.40 -33.09
N SER A 58 -27.61 8.33 -32.42
CA SER A 58 -27.52 9.72 -32.84
C SER A 58 -26.07 10.17 -32.71
N GLU A 59 -25.38 10.15 -33.83
CA GLU A 59 -24.10 10.82 -34.05
C GLU A 59 -24.33 12.34 -34.08
N ASN A 60 -23.54 13.10 -33.30
CA ASN A 60 -22.89 14.36 -33.68
C ASN A 60 -22.49 15.14 -32.42
N GLY A 61 -21.19 15.19 -32.14
CA GLY A 61 -20.62 15.99 -31.06
C GLY A 61 -19.16 15.66 -30.81
N MET A 62 -18.27 16.00 -31.76
CA MET A 62 -16.83 16.08 -31.49
C MET A 62 -16.60 17.30 -30.60
N GLU A 63 -16.77 17.13 -29.29
CA GLU A 63 -16.30 18.10 -28.30
C GLU A 63 -14.84 17.82 -27.94
N ASN A 64 -14.10 18.91 -27.94
CA ASN A 64 -12.68 19.03 -27.72
C ASN A 64 -12.27 18.36 -26.40
N LEU A 65 -11.52 17.26 -26.49
CA LEU A 65 -10.96 16.56 -25.32
C LEU A 65 -9.75 17.34 -24.80
N SER A 66 -10.00 18.48 -24.15
CA SER A 66 -8.98 19.19 -23.39
C SER A 66 -8.65 18.41 -22.12
N ASN A 67 -7.38 18.02 -22.06
CA ASN A 67 -6.66 17.33 -20.98
C ASN A 67 -7.17 17.64 -19.55
N PRO A 68 -7.59 16.64 -18.74
CA PRO A 68 -8.11 16.85 -17.39
C PRO A 68 -6.97 16.92 -16.37
N THR A 69 -6.19 18.01 -16.38
CA THR A 69 -5.14 18.24 -15.37
C THR A 69 -5.50 19.30 -14.33
N SER A 70 -6.74 19.82 -14.33
CA SER A 70 -7.16 20.95 -13.49
C SER A 70 -7.98 20.60 -12.23
N SER A 71 -8.34 19.34 -11.96
CA SER A 71 -9.39 19.04 -10.97
C SER A 71 -8.94 18.92 -9.51
N LEU A 72 -7.64 18.77 -9.21
CA LEU A 72 -7.18 18.58 -7.82
C LEU A 72 -7.12 19.88 -6.99
N ASN A 73 -7.16 21.04 -7.63
CA ASN A 73 -7.11 22.33 -6.93
C ASN A 73 -8.43 22.67 -6.21
N ASN A 74 -9.53 22.02 -6.58
CA ASN A 74 -10.85 22.27 -5.99
C ASN A 74 -11.31 21.14 -5.04
N SER A 75 -10.48 20.11 -4.83
CA SER A 75 -10.83 19.03 -3.92
C SER A 75 -10.81 19.50 -2.46
N PRO A 76 -11.80 19.11 -1.63
CA PRO A 76 -11.82 19.43 -0.22
C PRO A 76 -10.53 19.01 0.49
N ARG A 77 -10.07 19.82 1.44
CA ARG A 77 -8.88 19.52 2.24
C ARG A 77 -9.27 19.10 3.65
N ALA A 78 -8.36 18.40 4.32
CA ALA A 78 -8.59 17.91 5.68
C ALA A 78 -9.00 19.02 6.66
N SER A 79 -8.42 20.20 6.54
CA SER A 79 -8.76 21.39 7.33
C SER A 79 -10.20 21.89 7.14
N ASP A 80 -10.78 21.62 5.97
CA ASP A 80 -12.07 22.14 5.58
C ASP A 80 -13.19 21.18 5.99
N VAL A 81 -12.89 19.88 6.00
CA VAL A 81 -13.85 18.80 6.28
C VAL A 81 -13.87 18.43 7.76
N PHE A 82 -12.70 18.40 8.42
CA PHE A 82 -12.59 17.92 9.80
C PHE A 82 -12.40 19.08 10.77
N SER A 83 -13.31 19.22 11.73
CA SER A 83 -13.25 20.28 12.74
C SER A 83 -12.15 20.10 13.79
N ASN A 84 -11.65 18.87 13.97
CA ASN A 84 -10.69 18.50 15.02
C ASN A 84 -9.57 17.60 14.49
N THR A 85 -8.72 18.12 13.62
CA THR A 85 -7.52 17.40 13.20
C THR A 85 -6.45 17.45 14.29
N PRO A 86 -5.62 16.40 14.45
CA PRO A 86 -4.47 16.45 15.33
C PRO A 86 -3.53 17.60 14.95
N SER A 87 -3.04 18.35 15.94
CA SER A 87 -2.13 19.50 15.72
C SER A 87 -0.69 19.23 16.12
N GLY A 88 -0.42 18.12 16.83
CA GLY A 88 0.93 17.72 17.25
C GLY A 88 1.79 17.23 16.07
N GLN A 89 3.11 17.12 16.26
CA GLN A 89 4.00 16.50 15.26
C GLN A 89 3.71 15.01 15.04
N THR A 90 3.12 14.37 16.04
CA THR A 90 2.68 12.97 15.99
C THR A 90 1.29 12.85 16.61
N PHE A 91 0.59 11.77 16.31
CA PHE A 91 -0.64 11.39 16.98
C PHE A 91 -0.73 9.87 17.14
N GLN A 92 -1.70 9.41 17.93
CA GLN A 92 -1.89 7.99 18.22
C GLN A 92 -3.07 7.43 17.44
N ILE A 93 -2.88 6.25 16.83
CA ILE A 93 -3.94 5.45 16.23
C ILE A 93 -4.22 4.27 17.17
N GLN A 94 -5.47 4.18 17.63
CA GLN A 94 -5.94 3.05 18.42
C GLN A 94 -6.36 1.92 17.49
N THR A 95 -5.81 0.72 17.70
CA THR A 95 -6.14 -0.48 16.90
C THR A 95 -6.54 -1.64 17.82
N PRO A 96 -7.13 -2.72 17.29
CA PRO A 96 -7.35 -3.95 18.05
C PRO A 96 -6.05 -4.60 18.58
N LYS A 97 -4.90 -4.29 17.97
CA LYS A 97 -3.58 -4.83 18.32
C LYS A 97 -2.75 -3.89 19.20
N GLY A 98 -3.32 -2.76 19.63
CA GLY A 98 -2.70 -1.78 20.52
C GLY A 98 -2.62 -0.37 19.90
N ILE A 99 -1.87 0.50 20.58
CA ILE A 99 -1.68 1.90 20.17
C ILE A 99 -0.40 2.01 19.34
N VAL A 100 -0.48 2.78 18.25
CA VAL A 100 0.66 3.13 17.40
C VAL A 100 0.79 4.66 17.35
N GLN A 101 1.96 5.18 17.69
CA GLN A 101 2.29 6.60 17.48
C GLN A 101 2.81 6.78 16.06
N VAL A 102 2.22 7.68 15.29
CA VAL A 102 2.59 7.96 13.90
C VAL A 102 2.91 9.45 13.71
N ASN A 103 3.71 9.75 12.69
CA ASN A 103 3.88 11.10 12.19
C ASN A 103 2.53 11.69 11.77
N ASN A 104 2.32 12.98 12.05
CA ASN A 104 1.03 13.61 11.80
C ASN A 104 0.88 14.05 10.34
N PHE A 105 0.30 13.17 9.52
CA PHE A 105 0.00 13.44 8.12
C PHE A 105 -1.16 14.45 7.93
N TYR A 106 -1.88 14.88 8.97
CA TYR A 106 -2.85 15.98 8.82
C TYR A 106 -2.16 17.34 8.60
N LEU A 107 -0.89 17.47 8.99
CA LEU A 107 -0.14 18.72 8.84
C LEU A 107 0.15 19.09 7.37
N SER A 108 0.12 18.12 6.44
CA SER A 108 0.23 18.39 5.00
C SER A 108 -1.08 18.84 4.36
N ASN A 109 -2.16 18.90 5.15
CA ASN A 109 -3.52 19.18 4.70
C ASN A 109 -3.94 18.32 3.48
N PRO A 110 -3.99 16.98 3.65
CA PRO A 110 -4.27 16.07 2.54
C PRO A 110 -5.65 16.31 1.93
N ILE A 111 -5.79 15.87 0.67
CA ILE A 111 -7.08 15.87 -0.03
C ILE A 111 -8.01 14.87 0.66
N VAL A 112 -9.29 15.22 0.72
CA VAL A 112 -10.36 14.37 1.23
C VAL A 112 -11.30 14.02 0.08
N ASP A 113 -11.57 12.73 -0.10
CA ASP A 113 -12.56 12.27 -1.08
C ASP A 113 -14.00 12.42 -0.56
N GLU A 114 -14.99 12.10 -1.39
CA GLU A 114 -16.40 12.20 -1.03
C GLU A 114 -16.80 11.27 0.13
N GLY A 115 -16.02 10.21 0.39
CA GLY A 115 -16.21 9.27 1.49
C GLY A 115 -15.56 9.70 2.80
N GLY A 116 -14.84 10.83 2.82
CA GLY A 116 -14.08 11.27 3.99
C GLY A 116 -12.70 10.59 4.11
N THR A 117 -12.26 9.87 3.09
CA THR A 117 -10.94 9.23 3.06
C THR A 117 -9.87 10.26 2.71
N LEU A 118 -8.76 10.24 3.44
CA LEU A 118 -7.63 11.11 3.23
C LEU A 118 -6.65 10.49 2.21
N LEU A 119 -6.32 11.21 1.15
CA LEU A 119 -5.22 10.89 0.25
C LEU A 119 -3.90 11.40 0.85
N ILE A 120 -3.13 10.51 1.47
CA ILE A 120 -1.93 10.87 2.24
C ILE A 120 -0.62 10.71 1.46
N GLU A 121 -0.60 9.91 0.39
CA GLU A 121 0.52 9.80 -0.54
C GLU A 121 0.02 9.37 -1.92
N GLN A 122 0.59 9.94 -2.98
CA GLN A 122 0.26 9.59 -4.36
C GLN A 122 1.50 9.64 -5.24
N SER A 123 1.80 8.52 -5.88
CA SER A 123 2.79 8.44 -6.95
C SER A 123 2.15 7.91 -8.23
N GLU A 124 2.94 7.83 -9.30
CA GLU A 124 2.53 7.18 -10.55
C GLU A 124 2.21 5.68 -10.34
N ASN A 125 2.85 5.03 -9.36
CA ASN A 125 2.84 3.58 -9.23
C ASN A 125 2.00 3.07 -8.05
N TYR A 126 1.64 3.94 -7.10
CA TYR A 126 0.82 3.56 -5.97
C TYR A 126 0.12 4.76 -5.34
N THR A 127 -0.85 4.48 -4.49
CA THR A 127 -1.58 5.47 -3.71
C THR A 127 -1.78 4.96 -2.29
N ILE A 128 -1.62 5.83 -1.29
CA ILE A 128 -1.88 5.52 0.11
C ILE A 128 -3.00 6.42 0.61
N THR A 129 -4.03 5.79 1.17
CA THR A 129 -5.19 6.48 1.73
C THR A 129 -5.42 6.06 3.18
N TYR A 130 -6.12 6.91 3.94
CA TYR A 130 -6.48 6.66 5.33
C TYR A 130 -7.94 7.04 5.58
N ASP A 131 -8.74 6.12 6.11
CA ASP A 131 -10.10 6.41 6.58
C ASP A 131 -10.06 6.74 8.08
N PRO A 132 -10.38 8.00 8.44
CA PRO A 132 -10.36 8.43 9.84
C PRO A 132 -11.46 7.78 10.69
N THR A 133 -12.50 7.22 10.07
CA THR A 133 -13.64 6.56 10.75
C THR A 133 -13.24 5.19 11.27
N THR A 134 -12.53 4.41 10.46
CA THR A 134 -12.12 3.05 10.81
C THR A 134 -10.66 2.95 11.28
N GLY A 135 -9.86 3.98 11.04
CA GLY A 135 -8.42 3.95 11.30
C GLY A 135 -7.66 3.02 10.34
N ALA A 136 -8.26 2.68 9.20
CA ALA A 136 -7.69 1.79 8.20
C ALA A 136 -6.89 2.54 7.14
N PHE A 137 -5.83 1.90 6.65
CA PHE A 137 -5.06 2.35 5.51
C PHE A 137 -5.28 1.42 4.32
N TRP A 138 -5.45 2.01 3.13
CA TRP A 138 -5.41 1.26 1.87
C TRP A 138 -4.24 1.73 1.02
N ILE A 139 -3.48 0.75 0.54
CA ILE A 139 -2.36 0.96 -0.39
C ILE A 139 -2.76 0.32 -1.72
N ILE A 140 -3.02 1.14 -2.73
CA ILE A 140 -3.38 0.67 -4.06
C ILE A 140 -2.13 0.71 -4.93
N ILE A 141 -1.72 -0.43 -5.50
CA ILE A 141 -0.56 -0.56 -6.39
C ILE A 141 -1.04 -0.46 -7.84
N ASN A 142 -0.75 0.67 -8.47
CA ASN A 142 -1.11 0.96 -9.87
C ASN A 142 -0.05 0.44 -10.86
N GLY A 143 1.19 0.30 -10.42
CA GLY A 143 2.31 -0.08 -11.28
C GLY A 143 2.46 -1.60 -11.48
N ILE A 144 3.10 -1.99 -12.59
CA ILE A 144 3.48 -3.37 -12.93
C ILE A 144 5.00 -3.44 -13.09
N PRO A 145 5.72 -4.39 -12.43
CA PRO A 145 5.20 -5.54 -11.68
C PRO A 145 4.76 -5.19 -10.26
N PHE A 146 3.66 -5.82 -9.81
CA PHE A 146 3.01 -5.54 -8.53
C PHE A 146 3.97 -5.63 -7.33
N ASP A 147 4.79 -6.69 -7.26
CA ASP A 147 5.66 -6.93 -6.10
C ASP A 147 6.75 -5.88 -5.92
N SER A 148 7.31 -5.38 -7.02
CA SER A 148 8.30 -4.30 -6.97
C SER A 148 7.70 -3.04 -6.40
N PHE A 149 6.51 -2.64 -6.87
CA PHE A 149 5.87 -1.42 -6.41
C PHE A 149 5.21 -1.56 -5.04
N ARG A 150 4.76 -2.76 -4.68
CA ARG A 150 4.36 -3.08 -3.30
C ARG A 150 5.50 -2.87 -2.32
N ASN A 151 6.70 -3.39 -2.62
CA ASN A 151 7.84 -3.22 -1.72
C ASN A 151 8.19 -1.73 -1.53
N ILE A 152 8.17 -0.95 -2.61
CA ILE A 152 8.40 0.50 -2.57
C ILE A 152 7.32 1.18 -1.72
N ALA A 153 6.04 0.93 -2.00
CA ALA A 153 4.92 1.52 -1.27
C ALA A 153 4.96 1.18 0.23
N GLU A 154 5.31 -0.05 0.58
CA GLU A 154 5.48 -0.49 1.96
C GLU A 154 6.63 0.25 2.67
N GLN A 155 7.76 0.47 1.99
CA GLN A 155 8.86 1.26 2.56
C GLN A 155 8.48 2.72 2.76
N ASP A 156 7.79 3.31 1.79
CA ASP A 156 7.37 4.70 1.86
C ASP A 156 6.26 4.90 2.90
N PHE A 157 5.36 3.93 3.06
CA PHE A 157 4.39 3.87 4.15
C PHE A 157 5.07 3.95 5.53
N LEU A 158 6.11 3.14 5.76
CA LEU A 158 6.86 3.16 7.02
C LEU A 158 7.55 4.50 7.27
N LYS A 159 8.11 5.12 6.23
CA LYS A 159 8.77 6.44 6.32
C LYS A 159 7.76 7.55 6.58
N LEU A 160 6.67 7.57 5.81
CA LEU A 160 5.59 8.56 5.89
C LEU A 160 5.04 8.64 7.32
N LEU A 161 4.74 7.47 7.90
CA LEU A 161 4.22 7.36 9.26
C LEU A 161 5.32 7.40 10.33
N ASN A 162 6.58 7.31 9.95
CA ASN A 162 7.75 7.20 10.84
C ASN A 162 7.60 6.08 11.89
N ILE A 163 7.26 4.88 11.44
CA ILE A 163 7.02 3.71 12.31
C ILE A 163 7.92 2.53 11.95
N SER A 164 8.09 1.63 12.92
CA SER A 164 8.76 0.35 12.71
C SER A 164 7.86 -0.63 11.95
N LYS A 165 8.45 -1.67 11.34
CA LYS A 165 7.69 -2.80 10.77
C LYS A 165 6.76 -3.44 11.80
N GLY A 166 7.22 -3.59 13.04
CA GLY A 166 6.42 -4.19 14.11
C GLY A 166 5.19 -3.37 14.48
N ASP A 167 5.32 -2.04 14.49
CA ASP A 167 4.19 -1.14 14.75
C ASP A 167 3.23 -1.08 13.56
N ALA A 168 3.75 -1.10 12.33
CA ALA A 168 2.91 -1.21 11.13
C ALA A 168 2.04 -2.48 11.13
N CYS A 169 2.53 -3.59 11.69
CA CYS A 169 1.73 -4.82 11.82
C CYS A 169 0.60 -4.74 12.86
N LYS A 170 0.55 -3.69 13.68
CA LYS A 170 -0.58 -3.38 14.58
C LYS A 170 -1.68 -2.60 13.87
N LEU A 171 -1.33 -1.83 12.83
CA LEU A 171 -2.27 -1.05 12.02
C LEU A 171 -3.19 -1.96 11.19
N ILE A 172 -4.34 -1.41 10.79
CA ILE A 172 -5.26 -2.02 9.83
C ILE A 172 -4.82 -1.54 8.46
N VAL A 173 -4.14 -2.40 7.70
CA VAL A 173 -3.59 -2.06 6.37
C VAL A 173 -4.00 -3.13 5.36
N SER A 174 -4.59 -2.72 4.25
CA SER A 174 -4.87 -3.58 3.09
C SER A 174 -4.16 -3.06 1.85
N ILE A 175 -3.51 -3.95 1.10
CA ILE A 175 -2.84 -3.65 -0.16
C ILE A 175 -3.58 -4.35 -1.28
N SER A 176 -3.88 -3.65 -2.37
CA SER A 176 -4.55 -4.24 -3.52
C SER A 176 -4.02 -3.66 -4.83
N ALA A 177 -4.43 -4.24 -5.96
CA ALA A 177 -4.25 -3.65 -7.28
C ALA A 177 -5.62 -3.17 -7.81
N PRO A 178 -5.67 -2.13 -8.65
CA PRO A 178 -6.86 -1.78 -9.41
C PRO A 178 -7.40 -2.99 -10.20
N TYR A 179 -8.66 -2.91 -10.59
CA TYR A 179 -9.23 -3.89 -11.49
C TYR A 179 -8.50 -3.87 -12.84
N ASP A 180 -7.86 -4.97 -13.17
CA ASP A 180 -7.26 -5.24 -14.47
C ASP A 180 -7.42 -6.73 -14.77
N PRO A 181 -8.16 -7.13 -15.83
CA PRO A 181 -8.37 -8.53 -16.17
C PRO A 181 -7.08 -9.29 -16.51
N TYR A 182 -5.98 -8.59 -16.81
CA TYR A 182 -4.69 -9.19 -17.14
C TYR A 182 -3.71 -9.22 -15.96
N ASN A 183 -4.05 -8.61 -14.83
CA ASN A 183 -3.21 -8.58 -13.64
C ASN A 183 -3.67 -9.65 -12.63
N PRO A 184 -2.85 -10.69 -12.34
CA PRO A 184 -3.23 -11.76 -11.42
C PRO A 184 -3.36 -11.30 -9.96
N SER A 185 -2.92 -10.08 -9.64
CA SER A 185 -3.07 -9.45 -8.32
C SER A 185 -4.36 -8.65 -8.18
N SER A 186 -5.10 -8.41 -9.26
CA SER A 186 -6.42 -7.75 -9.19
C SER A 186 -7.41 -8.59 -8.38
N PHE A 187 -8.33 -7.90 -7.68
CA PHE A 187 -9.30 -8.46 -6.74
C PHE A 187 -8.74 -9.18 -5.51
N LYS A 188 -7.44 -9.11 -5.27
CA LYS A 188 -6.83 -9.66 -4.06
C LYS A 188 -6.45 -8.55 -3.11
N GLU A 189 -6.71 -8.81 -1.83
CA GLU A 189 -6.18 -8.02 -0.74
C GLU A 189 -4.99 -8.74 -0.11
N PHE A 190 -3.93 -7.99 0.11
CA PHE A 190 -2.69 -8.48 0.68
C PHE A 190 -2.38 -7.69 1.97
N PRO A 191 -1.94 -8.36 3.04
CA PRO A 191 -1.38 -7.65 4.19
C PRO A 191 0.01 -7.08 3.83
N LEU A 192 0.60 -6.26 4.70
CA LEU A 192 2.01 -5.87 4.59
C LEU A 192 2.92 -7.11 4.51
N SER A 193 3.87 -7.14 3.57
CA SER A 193 4.70 -8.31 3.25
C SER A 193 5.54 -8.81 4.41
N PHE A 194 5.88 -7.94 5.35
CA PHE A 194 6.71 -8.25 6.52
C PHE A 194 5.91 -8.62 7.77
N CYS A 195 4.57 -8.67 7.71
CA CYS A 195 3.73 -9.07 8.85
C CYS A 195 3.44 -10.57 8.82
N SER A 196 3.31 -11.20 9.99
CA SER A 196 2.97 -12.62 10.09
C SER A 196 1.66 -12.93 9.36
N GLY A 197 1.65 -13.99 8.55
CA GLY A 197 0.50 -14.36 7.71
C GLY A 197 0.51 -13.75 6.31
N SER A 198 1.54 -12.97 5.95
CA SER A 198 1.74 -12.50 4.58
C SER A 198 2.07 -13.67 3.63
N VAL A 199 1.39 -13.72 2.50
CA VAL A 199 1.81 -14.56 1.37
C VAL A 199 2.92 -13.81 0.65
N GLN A 200 4.13 -14.37 0.71
CA GLN A 200 5.25 -13.95 -0.13
C GLN A 200 4.87 -14.25 -1.58
N LEU A 201 4.71 -13.21 -2.37
CA LEU A 201 4.56 -13.33 -3.81
C LEU A 201 5.95 -13.62 -4.39
N LYS A 202 6.03 -14.66 -5.23
CA LYS A 202 7.29 -15.19 -5.80
C LYS A 202 7.48 -14.69 -7.21
#